data_AF-A0A816RQU6-F1
#
_entry.id   AF-A0A816RQU6-F1
#
_cell.length_a   1.000
_cell.length_b   1.000
_cell.length_c   1.000
_cell.angle_alpha   90.00
_cell.angle_beta   90.00
_cell.angle_gamma   90.00
#
_symmetry.space_group_name_H-M   'P 1'
#
loop_
_entity.id
_entity.type
_entity.pdbx_description
1 polymer ?
#
loop_
_entity_poly.entity_id
_entity_poly.type
_entity_poly.pdbx_seq_one_letter_code
_entity_poly.pdbx_strand_id
1 'polypeptide(L)'
;MSTSSASPPPVAMETVVPVFTAPVADLSQELFAYKSRVQEQEQIIISLRRDLAGMTARLSDVQGELSEKQKQALEKSELTIREQAKELNDTRLKLSKLSDIVDKQSTQIETLQSDLSKSKILVEQYQLLVDQRQADIDRLTKSLREKDLIVEQVERTNHDEGRITHELVSIGAQCKGERHEQTIGRQREALNELRARIKSLEQLRPVNPSYEKVLQQVVLLKRELAELRARQALPNDLPDLRTTPAPNSAHQQSQRQSTTTATTMRQSPSTTIHSDSINEAQKVVEERAAHAETMNSLQSCDELHNAFTRKLMNLLDIDDDSLANVTPLATLPATDRYVALQQRQRTNEILMQKVEMIRERLTRKEELLRDYEKDLGKLRQAEILLREKDILLQDLETDKRTKDDEALYLRNTLKETQDSLNQEKRVNSSVKLGRNVDQSQSNELIRRSGGSTATLHHHCPPDTTAKVQTIKRDLNQKVSRKNYEIKTLKQELNEALDTISEQSHKVKLLELQSKT
;
A
#
# COMPACT_ATOMS: atom_id res chain seq x y z
N MET A 1 95.96 4.03 98.80
CA MET A 1 96.86 5.05 98.23
C MET A 1 96.28 6.38 98.69
N SER A 2 96.66 6.95 99.85
CA SER A 2 98.01 7.13 100.41
C SER A 2 98.83 8.03 99.48
N THR A 3 99.33 9.22 99.86
CA THR A 3 99.66 9.83 101.17
C THR A 3 98.91 11.17 101.40
N SER A 4 98.83 11.83 102.57
CA SER A 4 99.58 11.88 103.84
C SER A 4 100.87 12.74 103.89
N SER A 5 100.71 14.05 104.09
CA SER A 5 101.70 14.96 104.73
C SER A 5 100.96 16.22 105.21
N ALA A 6 100.71 16.40 106.51
CA ALA A 6 101.61 17.03 107.50
C ALA A 6 101.54 18.58 107.47
N SER A 7 101.15 19.19 108.60
CA SER A 7 101.05 20.65 108.81
C SER A 7 102.15 21.14 109.76
N PRO A 8 102.53 22.43 109.69
CA PRO A 8 102.99 23.20 110.83
C PRO A 8 101.84 24.05 111.45
N PRO A 9 101.94 24.46 112.73
CA PRO A 9 100.92 25.23 113.46
C PRO A 9 101.02 26.76 113.24
N PRO A 10 100.03 27.56 113.69
CA PRO A 10 99.94 28.99 113.33
C PRO A 10 100.82 29.91 114.18
N VAL A 11 101.27 31.01 113.58
CA VAL A 11 101.75 32.21 114.30
C VAL A 11 100.63 33.23 114.32
N ALA A 12 100.15 33.57 115.50
CA ALA A 12 99.31 34.75 115.70
C ALA A 12 100.19 35.99 115.88
N MET A 13 99.83 37.09 115.24
CA MET A 13 100.26 38.45 115.63
C MET A 13 99.04 39.36 115.66
N GLU A 14 99.06 40.29 116.61
CA GLU A 14 97.86 41.02 117.02
C GLU A 14 97.52 42.23 116.14
N THR A 15 96.26 42.62 116.27
CA THR A 15 95.60 43.79 115.70
C THR A 15 96.35 45.12 115.83
N VAL A 16 96.40 45.91 114.75
CA VAL A 16 96.01 47.34 114.76
C VAL A 16 95.35 47.71 113.42
N VAL A 17 94.46 48.73 113.46
CA VAL A 17 93.78 49.51 112.40
C VAL A 17 92.26 49.23 112.23
N PRO A 18 91.44 49.64 113.21
CA PRO A 18 89.97 49.63 113.11
C PRO A 18 89.43 50.95 112.53
N VAL A 19 89.73 51.26 111.26
CA VAL A 19 89.23 52.49 110.58
C VAL A 19 88.56 52.22 109.22
N PHE A 20 88.85 51.08 108.57
CA PHE A 20 88.27 50.71 107.27
C PHE A 20 87.22 49.57 107.35
N THR A 21 86.90 49.07 108.55
CA THR A 21 86.05 47.88 108.74
C THR A 21 84.59 48.07 108.33
N ALA A 22 84.01 49.26 108.58
CA ALA A 22 82.63 49.56 108.19
C ALA A 22 82.41 49.54 106.66
N PRO A 23 83.10 50.36 105.83
CA PRO A 23 82.89 50.33 104.38
C PRO A 23 83.26 48.99 103.73
N VAL A 24 84.18 48.21 104.33
CA VAL A 24 84.48 46.84 103.86
C VAL A 24 83.33 45.87 104.17
N ALA A 25 82.62 46.03 105.29
CA ALA A 25 81.40 45.27 105.57
C ALA A 25 80.26 45.66 104.62
N ASP A 26 80.07 46.96 104.38
CA ASP A 26 79.04 47.47 103.47
C ASP A 26 79.25 46.97 102.03
N LEU A 27 80.48 47.09 101.48
CA LEU A 27 80.83 46.51 100.17
C LEU A 27 80.66 44.98 100.15
N SER A 28 80.92 44.28 101.25
CA SER A 28 80.71 42.82 101.32
C SER A 28 79.22 42.45 101.28
N GLN A 29 78.36 43.26 101.90
CA GLN A 29 76.91 43.09 101.86
C GLN A 29 76.34 43.44 100.47
N GLU A 30 76.83 44.51 99.82
CA GLU A 30 76.48 44.81 98.43
C GLU A 30 76.92 43.69 97.48
N LEU A 31 78.17 43.21 97.58
CA LEU A 31 78.66 42.09 96.76
C LEU A 31 77.83 40.82 96.96
N PHE A 32 77.36 40.54 98.18
CA PHE A 32 76.43 39.44 98.43
C PHE A 32 75.07 39.67 97.74
N ALA A 33 74.50 40.87 97.87
CA ALA A 33 73.23 41.22 97.22
C ALA A 33 73.32 41.17 95.68
N TYR A 34 74.39 41.68 95.09
CA TYR A 34 74.67 41.55 93.66
C TYR A 34 74.80 40.08 93.23
N LYS A 35 75.53 39.26 94.02
CA LYS A 35 75.66 37.81 93.73
C LYS A 35 74.31 37.09 93.78
N SER A 36 73.48 37.35 94.80
CA SER A 36 72.13 36.77 94.88
C SER A 36 71.24 37.21 93.71
N ARG A 37 71.32 38.49 93.30
CA ARG A 37 70.56 39.01 92.16
C ARG A 37 71.03 38.43 90.81
N VAL A 38 72.34 38.20 90.64
CA VAL A 38 72.87 37.48 89.48
C VAL A 38 72.37 36.04 89.45
N GLN A 39 72.37 35.34 90.59
CA GLN A 39 71.84 33.97 90.68
C GLN A 39 70.34 33.90 90.37
N GLU A 40 69.54 34.87 90.82
CA GLU A 40 68.12 34.99 90.45
C GLU A 40 67.94 35.21 88.94
N GLN A 41 68.73 36.10 88.34
CA GLN A 41 68.75 36.35 86.90
C GLN A 41 69.21 35.11 86.10
N GLU A 42 70.17 34.34 86.60
CA GLU A 42 70.58 33.06 86.01
C GLU A 42 69.43 32.04 85.99
N GLN A 43 68.65 31.92 87.09
CA GLN A 43 67.47 31.05 87.11
C GLN A 43 66.39 31.50 86.11
N ILE A 44 66.15 32.82 86.00
CA ILE A 44 65.21 33.38 85.01
C ILE A 44 65.70 33.12 83.57
N ILE A 45 67.01 33.23 83.31
CA ILE A 45 67.59 32.88 82.01
C ILE A 45 67.46 31.38 81.71
N ILE A 46 67.60 30.52 82.72
CA ILE A 46 67.41 29.06 82.58
C ILE A 46 65.94 28.71 82.30
N SER A 47 64.97 29.31 83.01
CA SER A 47 63.55 29.08 82.74
C SER A 47 63.14 29.57 81.34
N LEU A 48 63.51 30.81 80.98
CA LEU A 48 63.21 31.36 79.64
C LEU A 48 63.84 30.53 78.51
N ARG A 49 65.04 29.98 78.71
CA ARG A 49 65.66 29.05 77.74
C ARG A 49 64.89 27.73 77.63
N ARG A 50 64.37 27.19 78.75
CA ARG A 50 63.53 25.99 78.77
C ARG A 50 62.19 26.23 78.07
N ASP A 51 61.58 27.39 78.31
CA ASP A 51 60.30 27.77 77.71
C ASP A 51 60.44 28.01 76.20
N LEU A 52 61.51 28.71 75.78
CA LEU A 52 61.85 28.86 74.36
C LEU A 52 62.08 27.51 73.67
N ALA A 53 62.82 26.58 74.30
CA ALA A 53 63.01 25.23 73.76
C ALA A 53 61.68 24.46 73.63
N GLY A 54 60.80 24.56 74.63
CA GLY A 54 59.45 23.99 74.59
C GLY A 54 58.54 24.61 73.52
N MET A 55 58.63 25.92 73.29
CA MET A 55 57.94 26.60 72.19
C MET A 55 58.49 26.18 70.83
N THR A 56 59.82 26.04 70.70
CA THR A 56 60.49 25.63 69.46
C THR A 56 60.10 24.20 69.08
N ALA A 57 60.04 23.28 70.05
CA ALA A 57 59.54 21.92 69.83
C ALA A 57 58.08 21.93 69.33
N ARG A 58 57.17 22.62 70.02
CA ARG A 58 55.76 22.73 69.60
C ARG A 58 55.59 23.36 68.22
N LEU A 59 56.42 24.35 67.85
CA LEU A 59 56.41 24.95 66.52
C LEU A 59 56.90 23.96 65.45
N SER A 60 57.91 23.13 65.77
CA SER A 60 58.36 22.04 64.90
C SER A 60 57.28 20.98 64.71
N ASP A 61 56.58 20.58 65.77
CA ASP A 61 55.48 19.60 65.71
C ASP A 61 54.32 20.11 64.83
N VAL A 62 53.89 21.36 65.06
CA VAL A 62 52.84 22.02 64.26
C VAL A 62 53.25 22.24 62.81
N GLN A 63 54.52 22.54 62.54
CA GLN A 63 55.06 22.63 61.18
C GLN A 63 55.08 21.25 60.49
N GLY A 64 55.42 20.19 61.21
CA GLY A 64 55.34 18.81 60.75
C GLY A 64 53.90 18.40 60.40
N GLU A 65 52.96 18.59 61.33
CA GLU A 65 51.53 18.33 61.09
C GLU A 65 50.97 19.12 59.91
N LEU A 66 51.35 20.40 59.74
CA LEU A 66 50.89 21.23 58.63
C LEU A 66 51.44 20.71 57.29
N SER A 67 52.72 20.32 57.26
CA SER A 67 53.36 19.73 56.08
C SER A 67 52.73 18.38 55.72
N GLU A 68 52.41 17.53 56.71
CA GLU A 68 51.73 16.26 56.46
C GLU A 68 50.30 16.47 55.96
N LYS A 69 49.53 17.39 56.56
CA LYS A 69 48.16 17.72 56.10
C LYS A 69 48.16 18.26 54.66
N GLN A 70 49.16 19.07 54.30
CA GLN A 70 49.37 19.51 52.91
C GLN A 70 49.70 18.35 51.98
N LYS A 71 50.62 17.45 52.38
CA LYS A 71 50.97 16.25 51.60
C LYS A 71 49.76 15.34 51.38
N GLN A 72 49.01 15.01 52.43
CA GLN A 72 47.81 14.17 52.33
C GLN A 72 46.72 14.81 51.45
N ALA A 73 46.60 16.15 51.46
CA ALA A 73 45.67 16.86 50.58
C ALA A 73 46.12 16.79 49.11
N LEU A 74 47.43 16.94 48.84
CA LEU A 74 47.99 16.78 47.50
C LEU A 74 47.82 15.35 46.96
N GLU A 75 48.13 14.33 47.76
CA GLU A 75 47.96 12.91 47.39
C GLU A 75 46.49 12.59 47.06
N LYS A 76 45.53 13.12 47.83
CA LYS A 76 44.09 13.01 47.52
C LYS A 76 43.72 13.72 46.21
N SER A 77 44.24 14.92 45.96
CA SER A 77 43.99 15.64 44.71
C SER A 77 44.61 14.95 43.50
N GLU A 78 45.76 14.30 43.65
CA GLU A 78 46.41 13.54 42.58
C GLU A 78 45.63 12.26 42.26
N LEU A 79 45.04 11.59 43.25
CA LEU A 79 44.14 10.45 43.04
C LEU A 79 42.89 10.86 42.25
N THR A 80 42.19 11.93 42.66
CA THR A 80 40.98 12.37 41.94
C THR A 80 41.29 12.86 40.52
N ILE A 81 42.43 13.53 40.30
CA ILE A 81 42.90 13.90 38.94
C ILE A 81 43.18 12.65 38.09
N ARG A 82 43.80 11.59 38.64
CA ARG A 82 44.02 10.32 37.92
C ARG A 82 42.71 9.60 37.60
N GLU A 83 41.70 9.69 38.47
CA GLU A 83 40.38 9.09 38.25
C GLU A 83 39.61 9.84 37.16
N GLN A 84 39.50 11.17 37.27
CA GLN A 84 38.92 12.04 36.23
C GLN A 84 39.62 11.87 34.88
N ALA A 85 40.95 11.71 34.85
CA ALA A 85 41.68 11.46 33.61
C ALA A 85 41.31 10.12 32.93
N LYS A 86 40.97 9.07 33.71
CA LYS A 86 40.46 7.80 33.17
C LYS A 86 39.05 7.96 32.62
N GLU A 87 38.15 8.59 33.38
CA GLU A 87 36.77 8.84 32.94
C GLU A 87 36.71 9.70 31.67
N LEU A 88 37.59 10.70 31.57
CA LEU A 88 37.74 11.58 30.40
C LEU A 88 38.29 10.79 29.19
N ASN A 89 39.19 9.84 29.41
CA ASN A 89 39.66 8.93 28.36
C ASN A 89 38.56 7.94 27.89
N ASP A 90 37.82 7.35 28.81
CA ASP A 90 36.73 6.42 28.50
C ASP A 90 35.56 7.11 27.80
N THR A 91 35.23 8.35 28.18
CA THR A 91 34.23 9.17 27.48
C THR A 91 34.71 9.61 26.10
N ARG A 92 35.99 9.99 25.92
CA ARG A 92 36.58 10.19 24.59
C ARG A 92 36.49 8.94 23.71
N LEU A 93 36.77 7.76 24.25
CA LEU A 93 36.67 6.50 23.51
C LEU A 93 35.21 6.16 23.13
N LYS A 94 34.25 6.45 24.01
CA LYS A 94 32.80 6.34 23.71
C LYS A 94 32.38 7.32 22.61
N LEU A 95 32.85 8.57 22.66
CA LEU A 95 32.57 9.60 21.64
C LEU A 95 33.16 9.24 20.27
N SER A 96 34.41 8.75 20.22
CA SER A 96 35.02 8.25 18.97
C SER A 96 34.19 7.12 18.35
N LYS A 97 33.78 6.13 19.14
CA LYS A 97 32.91 5.03 18.67
C LYS A 97 31.54 5.51 18.19
N LEU A 98 31.00 6.60 18.75
CA LEU A 98 29.76 7.21 18.29
C LEU A 98 29.96 7.99 16.99
N SER A 99 31.09 8.71 16.81
CA SER A 99 31.46 9.33 15.53
C SER A 99 31.56 8.28 14.43
N ASP A 100 32.31 7.20 14.67
CA ASP A 100 32.45 6.05 13.76
C ASP A 100 31.11 5.44 13.31
N ILE A 101 30.06 5.58 14.12
CA ILE A 101 28.69 5.11 13.81
C ILE A 101 27.93 6.18 13.02
N VAL A 102 28.01 7.45 13.41
CA VAL A 102 27.39 8.58 12.69
C VAL A 102 27.96 8.73 11.27
N ASP A 103 29.27 8.54 11.09
CA ASP A 103 29.91 8.61 9.77
C ASP A 103 29.46 7.46 8.86
N LYS A 104 29.30 6.25 9.42
CA LYS A 104 28.72 5.08 8.72
C LYS A 104 27.23 5.26 8.40
N GLN A 105 26.46 5.90 9.29
CA GLN A 105 25.05 6.20 9.04
C GLN A 105 24.89 7.30 7.99
N SER A 106 25.74 8.32 8.00
CA SER A 106 25.73 9.41 7.01
C SER A 106 26.02 8.89 5.60
N THR A 107 27.09 8.09 5.45
CA THR A 107 27.42 7.45 4.16
C THR A 107 26.35 6.45 3.70
N GLN A 108 25.70 5.72 4.62
CA GLN A 108 24.52 4.89 4.28
C GLN A 108 23.34 5.74 3.80
N ILE A 109 23.05 6.86 4.45
CA ILE A 109 21.98 7.79 4.03
C ILE A 109 22.28 8.36 2.63
N GLU A 110 23.51 8.76 2.35
CA GLU A 110 23.93 9.25 1.02
C GLU A 110 23.75 8.19 -0.08
N THR A 111 24.15 6.93 0.16
CA THR A 111 23.93 5.84 -0.82
C THR A 111 22.44 5.58 -1.05
N LEU A 112 21.62 5.53 0.00
CA LEU A 112 20.16 5.36 -0.12
C LEU A 112 19.48 6.54 -0.82
N GLN A 113 19.96 7.78 -0.64
CA GLN A 113 19.48 8.95 -1.40
C GLN A 113 19.88 8.85 -2.88
N SER A 114 21.08 8.37 -3.19
CA SER A 114 21.55 8.12 -4.56
C SER A 114 20.72 7.04 -5.27
N ASP A 115 20.38 5.95 -4.59
CA ASP A 115 19.55 4.88 -5.18
C ASP A 115 18.07 5.28 -5.28
N LEU A 116 17.56 6.08 -4.33
CA LEU A 116 16.23 6.67 -4.42
C LEU A 116 16.11 7.65 -5.59
N SER A 117 17.14 8.45 -5.91
CA SER A 117 17.09 9.36 -7.06
C SER A 117 17.15 8.60 -8.39
N LYS A 118 18.00 7.57 -8.53
CA LYS A 118 18.01 6.65 -9.67
C LYS A 118 16.64 5.99 -9.88
N SER A 119 16.05 5.48 -8.79
CA SER A 119 14.72 4.84 -8.82
C SER A 119 13.61 5.80 -9.25
N LYS A 120 13.61 7.05 -8.77
CA LYS A 120 12.67 8.10 -9.22
C LYS A 120 12.80 8.38 -10.72
N ILE A 121 14.02 8.55 -11.23
CA ILE A 121 14.28 8.78 -12.67
C ILE A 121 13.78 7.58 -13.50
N LEU A 122 13.98 6.35 -13.03
CA LEU A 122 13.50 5.15 -13.72
C LEU A 122 11.97 5.05 -13.73
N VAL A 123 11.29 5.41 -12.64
CA VAL A 123 9.82 5.49 -12.58
C VAL A 123 9.28 6.57 -13.53
N GLU A 124 9.93 7.73 -13.60
CA GLU A 124 9.56 8.81 -14.54
C GLU A 124 9.72 8.37 -16.01
N GLN A 125 10.80 7.67 -16.34
CA GLN A 125 11.00 7.06 -17.66
C GLN A 125 9.92 6.01 -18.00
N TYR A 126 9.54 5.15 -17.04
CA TYR A 126 8.46 4.19 -17.26
C TYR A 126 7.09 4.85 -17.40
N GLN A 127 6.80 5.93 -16.66
CA GLN A 127 5.55 6.68 -16.82
C GLN A 127 5.46 7.29 -18.22
N LEU A 128 6.52 7.96 -18.69
CA LEU A 128 6.58 8.52 -20.05
C LEU A 128 6.38 7.44 -21.13
N LEU A 129 6.91 6.22 -20.91
CA LEU A 129 6.70 5.09 -21.82
C LEU A 129 5.24 4.58 -21.78
N VAL A 130 4.61 4.51 -20.61
CA VAL A 130 3.20 4.15 -20.45
C VAL A 130 2.30 5.17 -21.16
N ASP A 131 2.55 6.47 -20.97
CA ASP A 131 1.78 7.55 -21.58
C ASP A 131 1.88 7.51 -23.12
N GLN A 132 3.08 7.25 -23.65
CA GLN A 132 3.29 7.02 -25.09
C GLN A 132 2.51 5.81 -25.61
N ARG A 133 2.56 4.67 -24.90
CA ARG A 133 1.82 3.46 -25.29
C ARG A 133 0.31 3.66 -25.22
N GLN A 134 -0.20 4.40 -24.25
CA GLN A 134 -1.61 4.75 -24.19
C GLN A 134 -2.04 5.63 -25.38
N ALA A 135 -1.23 6.63 -25.75
CA ALA A 135 -1.48 7.46 -26.92
C ALA A 135 -1.52 6.66 -28.25
N ASP A 136 -0.66 5.63 -28.39
CA ASP A 136 -0.69 4.72 -29.53
C ASP A 136 -1.90 3.77 -29.52
N ILE A 137 -2.29 3.26 -28.35
CA ILE A 137 -3.53 2.47 -28.19
C ILE A 137 -4.76 3.31 -28.59
N ASP A 138 -4.84 4.57 -28.17
CA ASP A 138 -5.92 5.49 -28.52
C ASP A 138 -5.98 5.78 -30.02
N ARG A 139 -4.81 5.92 -30.69
CA ARG A 139 -4.70 6.07 -32.15
C ARG A 139 -5.18 4.83 -32.89
N LEU A 140 -4.70 3.65 -32.49
CA LEU A 140 -5.10 2.37 -33.10
C LEU A 140 -6.60 2.10 -32.90
N THR A 141 -7.14 2.42 -31.72
CA THR A 141 -8.57 2.28 -31.40
C THR A 141 -9.45 3.19 -32.28
N LYS A 142 -9.00 4.42 -32.57
CA LYS A 142 -9.68 5.30 -33.53
C LYS A 142 -9.65 4.73 -34.95
N SER A 143 -8.47 4.29 -35.41
CA SER A 143 -8.33 3.70 -36.75
C SER A 143 -9.01 2.34 -36.93
N LEU A 144 -9.32 1.62 -35.85
CA LEU A 144 -10.21 0.45 -35.86
C LEU A 144 -11.66 0.89 -36.10
N ARG A 145 -12.20 1.80 -35.27
CA ARG A 145 -13.57 2.31 -35.41
C ARG A 145 -13.84 2.93 -36.79
N GLU A 146 -12.86 3.63 -37.37
CA GLU A 146 -12.92 4.14 -38.74
C GLU A 146 -13.07 3.03 -39.79
N LYS A 147 -12.37 1.89 -39.61
CA LYS A 147 -12.49 0.72 -40.49
C LYS A 147 -13.80 -0.03 -40.25
N ASP A 148 -14.25 -0.15 -39.01
CA ASP A 148 -15.52 -0.79 -38.66
C ASP A 148 -16.70 -0.08 -39.33
N LEU A 149 -16.70 1.27 -39.33
CA LEU A 149 -17.69 2.09 -40.04
C LEU A 149 -17.62 1.90 -41.57
N ILE A 150 -16.44 1.75 -42.16
CA ILE A 150 -16.28 1.45 -43.59
C ILE A 150 -16.81 0.04 -43.92
N VAL A 151 -16.55 -0.96 -43.07
CA VAL A 151 -17.09 -2.32 -43.23
C VAL A 151 -18.61 -2.29 -43.14
N GLU A 152 -19.18 -1.64 -42.14
CA GLU A 152 -20.64 -1.51 -41.99
C GLU A 152 -21.28 -0.81 -43.20
N GLN A 153 -20.64 0.23 -43.75
CA GLN A 153 -21.11 0.90 -44.95
C GLN A 153 -21.06 -0.02 -46.19
N VAL A 154 -20.02 -0.83 -46.34
CA VAL A 154 -19.90 -1.81 -47.44
C VAL A 154 -20.90 -2.96 -47.29
N GLU A 155 -21.17 -3.43 -46.06
CA GLU A 155 -22.19 -4.44 -45.80
C GLU A 155 -23.59 -3.92 -46.14
N ARG A 156 -23.91 -2.66 -45.80
CA ARG A 156 -25.16 -2.00 -46.20
C ARG A 156 -25.31 -1.91 -47.72
N THR A 157 -24.28 -1.48 -48.46
CA THR A 157 -24.35 -1.44 -49.94
C THR A 157 -24.48 -2.83 -50.56
N ASN A 158 -23.78 -3.84 -50.03
CA ASN A 158 -23.90 -5.22 -50.48
C ASN A 158 -25.30 -5.80 -50.21
N HIS A 159 -25.95 -5.40 -49.11
CA HIS A 159 -27.31 -5.79 -48.78
C HIS A 159 -28.32 -5.16 -49.75
N ASP A 160 -28.18 -3.87 -50.07
CA ASP A 160 -29.04 -3.18 -51.03
C ASP A 160 -28.87 -3.73 -52.46
N GLU A 161 -27.63 -4.01 -52.90
CA GLU A 161 -27.38 -4.71 -54.18
C GLU A 161 -27.96 -6.13 -54.18
N GLY A 162 -27.84 -6.87 -53.07
CA GLY A 162 -28.49 -8.16 -52.87
C GLY A 162 -30.02 -8.09 -52.95
N ARG A 163 -30.62 -7.02 -52.44
CA ARG A 163 -32.07 -6.77 -52.52
C ARG A 163 -32.51 -6.47 -53.95
N ILE A 164 -31.80 -5.56 -54.64
CA ILE A 164 -32.08 -5.18 -56.03
C ILE A 164 -31.93 -6.37 -56.97
N THR A 165 -30.87 -7.19 -56.81
CA THR A 165 -30.69 -8.40 -57.62
C THR A 165 -31.77 -9.45 -57.35
N HIS A 166 -32.21 -9.62 -56.09
CA HIS A 166 -33.35 -10.49 -55.77
C HIS A 166 -34.68 -9.99 -56.38
N GLU A 167 -34.96 -8.69 -56.32
CA GLU A 167 -36.12 -8.06 -56.96
C GLU A 167 -36.13 -8.28 -58.48
N LEU A 168 -34.98 -8.06 -59.14
CA LEU A 168 -34.82 -8.29 -60.58
C LEU A 168 -34.99 -9.77 -60.98
N VAL A 169 -34.49 -10.71 -60.17
CA VAL A 169 -34.69 -12.15 -60.39
C VAL A 169 -36.16 -12.54 -60.24
N SER A 170 -36.86 -11.99 -59.24
CA SER A 170 -38.29 -12.22 -59.02
C SER A 170 -39.15 -11.74 -60.21
N ILE A 171 -38.92 -10.50 -60.67
CA ILE A 171 -39.58 -9.94 -61.87
C ILE A 171 -39.24 -10.79 -63.12
N GLY A 172 -37.98 -11.20 -63.27
CA GLY A 172 -37.54 -12.07 -64.36
C GLY A 172 -38.19 -13.45 -64.38
N ALA A 173 -38.61 -13.97 -63.22
CA ALA A 173 -39.39 -15.20 -63.10
C ALA A 173 -40.87 -14.99 -63.45
N GLN A 174 -41.50 -13.93 -62.91
CA GLN A 174 -42.89 -13.55 -63.22
C GLN A 174 -43.10 -13.35 -64.73
N CYS A 175 -42.22 -12.56 -65.37
CA CYS A 175 -42.27 -12.31 -66.81
C CYS A 175 -41.98 -13.55 -67.68
N LYS A 176 -41.59 -14.71 -67.12
CA LYS A 176 -41.61 -16.01 -67.83
C LYS A 176 -42.94 -16.72 -67.64
N GLY A 177 -43.45 -16.81 -66.42
CA GLY A 177 -44.73 -17.45 -66.11
C GLY A 177 -45.91 -16.86 -66.89
N GLU A 178 -46.10 -15.55 -66.81
CA GLU A 178 -47.25 -14.85 -67.40
C GLU A 178 -47.35 -15.04 -68.93
N ARG A 179 -46.21 -15.08 -69.65
CA ARG A 179 -46.21 -15.28 -71.10
C ARG A 179 -46.66 -16.69 -71.49
N HIS A 180 -46.34 -17.71 -70.69
CA HIS A 180 -46.89 -19.05 -70.88
C HIS A 180 -48.38 -19.10 -70.55
N GLU A 181 -48.80 -18.46 -69.45
CA GLU A 181 -50.20 -18.46 -69.03
C GLU A 181 -51.12 -17.71 -70.00
N GLN A 182 -50.71 -16.54 -70.51
CA GLN A 182 -51.42 -15.84 -71.59
C GLN A 182 -51.51 -16.68 -72.88
N THR A 183 -50.48 -17.47 -73.20
CA THR A 183 -50.48 -18.36 -74.37
C THR A 183 -51.47 -19.51 -74.17
N ILE A 184 -51.50 -20.11 -72.97
CA ILE A 184 -52.45 -21.17 -72.59
C ILE A 184 -53.90 -20.62 -72.58
N GLY A 185 -54.10 -19.38 -72.14
CA GLY A 185 -55.39 -18.67 -72.21
C GLY A 185 -55.94 -18.63 -73.65
N ARG A 186 -55.17 -18.05 -74.58
CA ARG A 186 -55.54 -17.95 -76.00
C ARG A 186 -55.80 -19.32 -76.65
N GLN A 187 -55.04 -20.35 -76.26
CA GLN A 187 -55.26 -21.74 -76.72
C GLN A 187 -56.59 -22.30 -76.20
N ARG A 188 -56.95 -22.05 -74.93
CA ARG A 188 -58.26 -22.44 -74.36
C ARG A 188 -59.42 -21.71 -75.03
N GLU A 189 -59.27 -20.43 -75.33
CA GLU A 189 -60.26 -19.61 -76.03
C GLU A 189 -60.53 -20.15 -77.44
N ALA A 190 -59.48 -20.37 -78.24
CA ALA A 190 -59.60 -20.93 -79.59
C ALA A 190 -60.22 -22.35 -79.60
N LEU A 191 -59.90 -23.19 -78.61
CA LEU A 191 -60.53 -24.50 -78.44
C LEU A 191 -62.03 -24.40 -78.07
N ASN A 192 -62.42 -23.40 -77.28
CA ASN A 192 -63.82 -23.15 -76.96
C ASN A 192 -64.61 -22.59 -78.16
N GLU A 193 -64.00 -21.72 -78.98
CA GLU A 193 -64.60 -21.25 -80.24
C GLU A 193 -64.83 -22.43 -81.19
N LEU A 194 -63.82 -23.29 -81.41
CA LEU A 194 -63.94 -24.50 -82.23
C LEU A 194 -65.07 -25.42 -81.75
N ARG A 195 -65.18 -25.66 -80.43
CA ARG A 195 -66.26 -26.45 -79.83
C ARG A 195 -67.64 -25.84 -80.05
N ALA A 196 -67.78 -24.51 -79.91
CA ALA A 196 -69.04 -23.80 -80.18
C ALA A 196 -69.42 -23.90 -81.67
N ARG A 197 -68.43 -23.79 -82.57
CA ARG A 197 -68.61 -23.87 -84.02
C ARG A 197 -69.03 -25.28 -84.47
N ILE A 198 -68.43 -26.34 -83.89
CA ILE A 198 -68.88 -27.73 -84.08
C ILE A 198 -70.34 -27.90 -83.61
N LYS A 199 -70.67 -27.42 -82.40
CA LYS A 199 -72.04 -27.52 -81.84
C LYS A 199 -73.10 -26.82 -82.72
N SER A 200 -72.75 -25.70 -83.36
CA SER A 200 -73.66 -25.04 -84.32
C SER A 200 -73.83 -25.81 -85.63
N LEU A 201 -72.79 -26.53 -86.11
CA LEU A 201 -72.89 -27.39 -87.29
C LEU A 201 -73.70 -28.66 -87.00
N GLU A 202 -73.63 -29.20 -85.79
CA GLU A 202 -74.48 -30.32 -85.34
C GLU A 202 -75.97 -29.95 -85.33
N GLN A 203 -76.31 -28.71 -84.96
CA GLN A 203 -77.69 -28.20 -85.01
C GLN A 203 -78.24 -27.99 -86.43
N LEU A 204 -77.39 -27.89 -87.45
CA LEU A 204 -77.78 -27.64 -88.84
C LEU A 204 -77.97 -28.92 -89.68
N ARG A 205 -77.93 -30.10 -89.04
CA ARG A 205 -78.07 -31.40 -89.71
C ARG A 205 -79.56 -31.78 -89.89
N PRO A 206 -80.08 -31.90 -91.13
CA PRO A 206 -81.49 -32.21 -91.35
C PRO A 206 -81.83 -33.66 -90.99
N VAL A 207 -83.04 -33.85 -90.45
CA VAL A 207 -83.64 -35.16 -90.13
C VAL A 207 -84.96 -35.29 -90.91
N ASN A 208 -85.11 -36.36 -91.69
CA ASN A 208 -86.34 -36.59 -92.46
C ASN A 208 -87.55 -36.85 -91.54
N PRO A 209 -88.74 -36.29 -91.85
CA PRO A 209 -89.92 -36.38 -90.98
C PRO A 209 -90.65 -37.72 -91.12
N SER A 210 -91.15 -38.24 -89.99
CA SER A 210 -92.12 -39.34 -89.96
C SER A 210 -93.55 -38.82 -89.80
N TYR A 211 -94.49 -39.49 -90.47
CA TYR A 211 -95.92 -39.18 -90.60
C TYR A 211 -96.65 -38.87 -89.27
N GLU A 212 -96.24 -39.54 -88.19
CA GLU A 212 -96.87 -39.53 -86.87
C GLU A 212 -96.98 -38.12 -86.23
N LYS A 213 -96.01 -37.23 -86.50
CA LYS A 213 -95.95 -35.91 -85.83
C LYS A 213 -97.03 -34.91 -86.28
N VAL A 214 -97.64 -35.11 -87.45
CA VAL A 214 -98.72 -34.23 -87.95
C VAL A 214 -99.99 -34.37 -87.09
N LEU A 215 -100.27 -35.58 -86.59
CA LEU A 215 -101.48 -35.87 -85.82
C LEU A 215 -101.49 -35.19 -84.45
N GLN A 216 -100.31 -35.01 -83.85
CA GLN A 216 -100.16 -34.46 -82.49
C GLN A 216 -100.44 -32.94 -82.42
N GLN A 217 -100.25 -32.21 -83.53
CA GLN A 217 -100.43 -30.76 -83.60
C GLN A 217 -101.90 -30.32 -83.45
N VAL A 218 -102.85 -31.20 -83.81
CA VAL A 218 -104.31 -30.96 -83.66
C VAL A 218 -104.76 -30.99 -82.20
N VAL A 219 -104.04 -31.66 -81.31
CA VAL A 219 -104.42 -31.86 -79.90
C VAL A 219 -104.03 -30.66 -79.03
N LEU A 220 -102.87 -30.04 -79.28
CA LEU A 220 -102.34 -28.96 -78.44
C LEU A 220 -103.17 -27.67 -78.53
N LEU A 221 -103.73 -27.35 -79.71
CA LEU A 221 -104.57 -26.18 -79.95
C LEU A 221 -105.88 -26.16 -79.13
N LYS A 222 -106.23 -27.25 -78.42
CA LYS A 222 -107.38 -27.29 -77.50
C LYS A 222 -107.04 -26.94 -76.06
N ARG A 223 -105.76 -26.72 -75.71
CA ARG A 223 -105.32 -26.53 -74.31
C ARG A 223 -105.12 -25.06 -73.89
N GLU A 224 -104.89 -24.14 -74.83
CA GLU A 224 -104.55 -22.74 -74.52
C GLU A 224 -105.73 -21.88 -74.01
N LEU A 225 -106.97 -22.37 -74.07
CA LEU A 225 -108.17 -21.61 -73.67
C LEU A 225 -108.42 -21.52 -72.14
N ALA A 226 -107.62 -22.18 -71.30
CA ALA A 226 -107.96 -22.40 -69.90
C ALA A 226 -107.42 -21.37 -68.89
N GLU A 227 -106.20 -20.83 -69.10
CA GLU A 227 -105.36 -20.39 -67.98
C GLU A 227 -104.99 -18.88 -67.95
N LEU A 228 -105.65 -18.05 -68.77
CA LEU A 228 -105.58 -16.58 -68.66
C LEU A 228 -106.55 -16.04 -67.58
N ARG A 229 -106.29 -16.30 -66.29
CA ARG A 229 -107.24 -15.93 -65.21
C ARG A 229 -106.72 -15.46 -63.84
N ALA A 230 -105.43 -15.13 -63.66
CA ALA A 230 -104.91 -14.58 -62.40
C ALA A 230 -103.83 -13.47 -62.59
N ARG A 231 -103.82 -12.44 -61.71
CA ARG A 231 -102.92 -11.24 -61.71
C ARG A 231 -102.84 -10.56 -60.32
N GLN A 232 -101.78 -9.75 -60.08
CA GLN A 232 -101.65 -8.61 -59.10
C GLN A 232 -101.53 -8.93 -57.57
N ALA A 233 -100.92 -8.12 -56.65
CA ALA A 233 -99.91 -7.02 -56.69
C ALA A 233 -99.42 -6.45 -55.29
N LEU A 234 -98.14 -5.97 -55.17
CA LEU A 234 -97.56 -4.82 -54.35
C LEU A 234 -97.62 -4.78 -52.76
N PRO A 235 -97.11 -3.76 -51.98
CA PRO A 235 -95.73 -3.16 -51.79
C PRO A 235 -95.23 -2.93 -50.28
N ASN A 236 -94.48 -1.84 -49.92
CA ASN A 236 -93.53 -1.66 -48.75
C ASN A 236 -93.77 -0.48 -47.70
N ASP A 237 -92.96 -0.39 -46.59
CA ASP A 237 -92.12 0.79 -46.07
C ASP A 237 -92.08 1.31 -44.55
N LEU A 238 -90.86 1.65 -44.05
CA LEU A 238 -90.28 2.65 -43.04
C LEU A 238 -90.39 2.69 -41.43
N PRO A 239 -89.43 3.36 -40.65
CA PRO A 239 -89.31 3.47 -39.13
C PRO A 239 -88.89 4.87 -38.44
N ASP A 240 -88.75 5.03 -37.08
CA ASP A 240 -88.05 6.21 -36.36
C ASP A 240 -87.60 6.10 -34.80
N LEU A 241 -87.37 7.22 -34.03
CA LEU A 241 -86.39 7.45 -32.87
C LEU A 241 -86.80 7.95 -31.39
N ARG A 242 -85.99 7.59 -30.33
CA ARG A 242 -85.29 8.34 -29.17
C ARG A 242 -85.94 9.26 -28.03
N THR A 243 -85.47 9.23 -26.72
CA THR A 243 -85.21 10.36 -25.68
C THR A 243 -85.00 9.95 -24.14
N THR A 244 -84.57 10.84 -23.17
CA THR A 244 -84.06 10.52 -21.74
C THR A 244 -84.08 11.65 -20.59
N PRO A 245 -83.98 11.38 -19.22
CA PRO A 245 -84.08 12.34 -18.04
C PRO A 245 -83.01 12.34 -16.83
N ALA A 246 -83.22 13.08 -15.67
CA ALA A 246 -82.39 13.24 -14.40
C ALA A 246 -83.23 13.76 -13.13
N PRO A 247 -82.82 14.30 -11.90
CA PRO A 247 -81.55 14.53 -11.07
C PRO A 247 -81.64 14.34 -9.45
N ASN A 248 -80.68 14.79 -8.55
CA ASN A 248 -80.80 14.84 -7.02
C ASN A 248 -79.68 15.63 -6.14
N SER A 249 -79.78 15.77 -4.76
CA SER A 249 -78.84 16.50 -3.77
C SER A 249 -79.17 16.31 -2.21
N ALA A 250 -78.58 16.77 -1.05
CA ALA A 250 -77.28 17.34 -0.45
C ALA A 250 -77.30 17.53 1.16
N HIS A 251 -76.28 18.18 1.86
CA HIS A 251 -76.15 18.74 3.30
C HIS A 251 -75.59 17.88 4.54
N GLN A 252 -75.12 18.32 5.77
CA GLN A 252 -74.32 19.48 6.38
C GLN A 252 -73.97 19.40 7.96
N GLN A 253 -73.09 20.29 8.55
CA GLN A 253 -72.97 20.90 9.97
C GLN A 253 -71.96 20.51 11.16
N SER A 254 -71.06 21.46 11.61
CA SER A 254 -70.48 21.96 12.96
C SER A 254 -69.58 21.27 14.11
N GLN A 255 -68.42 21.93 14.49
CA GLN A 255 -67.77 22.27 15.85
C GLN A 255 -66.95 21.25 16.80
N ARG A 256 -66.10 21.56 17.86
CA ARG A 256 -65.19 22.68 18.39
C ARG A 256 -64.44 22.42 19.80
N GLN A 257 -63.18 22.89 20.07
CA GLN A 257 -62.40 23.16 21.38
C GLN A 257 -61.80 22.00 22.31
N SER A 258 -60.94 22.09 23.40
CA SER A 258 -60.29 23.17 24.27
C SER A 258 -58.84 22.96 24.95
N THR A 259 -58.58 23.03 26.31
CA THR A 259 -57.43 23.75 27.04
C THR A 259 -57.13 23.34 28.57
N THR A 260 -56.09 23.62 29.45
CA THR A 260 -54.71 24.29 29.59
C THR A 260 -54.00 24.20 31.04
N THR A 261 -52.65 24.50 31.23
CA THR A 261 -51.81 24.96 32.47
C THR A 261 -51.45 24.07 33.74
N ALA A 262 -50.50 24.32 34.73
CA ALA A 262 -49.08 24.88 34.88
C ALA A 262 -48.40 24.93 36.35
N THR A 263 -47.02 24.93 36.52
CA THR A 263 -46.07 25.50 37.61
C THR A 263 -45.78 24.87 39.05
N THR A 264 -44.54 25.01 39.66
CA THR A 264 -44.14 25.10 41.16
C THR A 264 -42.60 25.23 41.50
N MET A 265 -42.15 25.71 42.72
CA MET A 265 -40.71 25.94 43.16
C MET A 265 -40.39 26.08 44.72
N ARG A 266 -39.20 25.59 45.19
CA ARG A 266 -38.26 26.09 46.29
C ARG A 266 -38.61 26.13 47.84
N GLN A 267 -37.61 25.87 48.74
CA GLN A 267 -37.19 26.61 50.01
C GLN A 267 -36.83 25.86 51.35
N SER A 268 -36.05 26.54 52.25
CA SER A 268 -35.71 26.32 53.71
C SER A 268 -34.66 27.41 54.16
N PRO A 269 -34.12 27.59 55.41
CA PRO A 269 -34.43 27.14 56.82
C PRO A 269 -34.47 28.35 57.84
N SER A 270 -34.05 28.24 59.15
CA SER A 270 -33.29 29.24 60.00
C SER A 270 -33.61 29.33 61.55
N THR A 271 -32.79 30.11 62.31
CA THR A 271 -32.91 30.63 63.74
C THR A 271 -32.45 29.71 64.91
N THR A 272 -32.20 30.08 66.21
CA THR A 272 -32.44 31.28 67.09
C THR A 272 -31.40 31.49 68.27
N ILE A 273 -30.76 32.68 68.37
CA ILE A 273 -30.42 33.62 69.51
C ILE A 273 -30.01 33.21 70.98
N HIS A 274 -29.06 33.99 71.55
CA HIS A 274 -28.66 34.29 72.98
C HIS A 274 -27.56 33.46 73.71
N SER A 275 -26.42 34.11 74.10
CA SER A 275 -25.74 33.97 75.43
C SER A 275 -24.49 34.88 75.70
N ASP A 276 -24.20 35.89 74.88
CA ASP A 276 -23.08 36.86 74.83
C ASP A 276 -21.78 36.62 75.64
N SER A 277 -21.75 36.63 76.98
CA SER A 277 -20.50 36.30 77.72
C SER A 277 -20.18 34.78 77.75
N ILE A 278 -21.21 33.93 77.68
CA ILE A 278 -21.03 32.49 77.44
C ILE A 278 -20.75 32.27 75.96
N ASN A 279 -21.40 33.02 75.05
CA ASN A 279 -21.08 33.01 73.62
C ASN A 279 -19.60 33.34 73.38
N GLU A 280 -19.01 34.35 74.04
CA GLU A 280 -17.60 34.71 73.79
C GLU A 280 -16.64 33.58 74.22
N ALA A 281 -16.94 32.90 75.34
CA ALA A 281 -16.17 31.74 75.80
C ALA A 281 -16.38 30.49 74.92
N GLN A 282 -17.63 30.22 74.51
CA GLN A 282 -17.96 29.14 73.58
C GLN A 282 -17.35 29.39 72.20
N LYS A 283 -17.46 30.60 71.66
CA LYS A 283 -16.83 31.05 70.43
C LYS A 283 -15.30 30.92 70.49
N VAL A 284 -14.64 31.26 71.60
CA VAL A 284 -13.19 31.00 71.75
C VAL A 284 -12.87 29.50 71.80
N VAL A 285 -13.77 28.65 72.30
CA VAL A 285 -13.64 27.18 72.24
C VAL A 285 -13.92 26.63 70.83
N GLU A 286 -14.90 27.17 70.12
CA GLU A 286 -15.27 26.82 68.74
C GLU A 286 -14.22 27.30 67.73
N GLU A 287 -13.69 28.51 67.88
CA GLU A 287 -12.54 29.03 67.13
C GLU A 287 -11.30 28.17 67.40
N ARG A 288 -11.04 27.74 68.64
CA ARG A 288 -9.96 26.78 68.95
C ARG A 288 -10.21 25.40 68.36
N ALA A 289 -11.45 24.92 68.35
CA ALA A 289 -11.81 23.65 67.73
C ALA A 289 -11.65 23.71 66.21
N ALA A 290 -12.12 24.77 65.55
CA ALA A 290 -11.94 25.02 64.13
C ALA A 290 -10.45 25.25 63.76
N HIS A 291 -9.66 25.89 64.62
CA HIS A 291 -8.21 26.00 64.44
C HIS A 291 -7.51 24.65 64.59
N ALA A 292 -7.94 23.78 65.52
CA ALA A 292 -7.43 22.41 65.62
C ALA A 292 -7.83 21.56 64.41
N GLU A 293 -9.09 21.63 63.97
CA GLU A 293 -9.61 20.90 62.81
C GLU A 293 -8.93 21.33 61.50
N THR A 294 -8.74 22.64 61.29
CA THR A 294 -7.99 23.15 60.13
C THR A 294 -6.50 22.79 60.20
N MET A 295 -5.87 22.79 61.38
CA MET A 295 -4.49 22.33 61.55
C MET A 295 -4.34 20.83 61.25
N ASN A 296 -5.25 19.99 61.76
CA ASN A 296 -5.29 18.54 61.48
C ASN A 296 -5.54 18.27 59.98
N SER A 297 -6.41 19.06 59.34
CA SER A 297 -6.69 18.98 57.90
C SER A 297 -5.45 19.33 57.06
N LEU A 298 -4.73 20.39 57.44
CA LEU A 298 -3.48 20.78 56.78
C LEU A 298 -2.37 19.72 56.98
N GLN A 299 -2.25 19.12 58.17
CA GLN A 299 -1.33 18.00 58.41
C GLN A 299 -1.68 16.79 57.56
N SER A 300 -2.96 16.42 57.46
CA SER A 300 -3.44 15.31 56.63
C SER A 300 -3.13 15.51 55.14
N CYS A 301 -3.31 16.74 54.63
CA CYS A 301 -2.91 17.11 53.27
C CYS A 301 -1.39 17.03 53.06
N ASP A 302 -0.59 17.40 54.07
CA ASP A 302 0.86 17.36 54.02
C ASP A 302 1.38 15.91 54.00
N GLU A 303 0.85 15.04 54.86
CA GLU A 303 1.14 13.61 54.87
C GLU A 303 0.79 12.94 53.54
N LEU A 304 -0.38 13.28 52.97
CA LEU A 304 -0.83 12.78 51.67
C LEU A 304 0.10 13.22 50.53
N HIS A 305 0.50 14.50 50.49
CA HIS A 305 1.50 14.99 49.53
C HIS A 305 2.82 14.24 49.69
N ASN A 306 3.32 14.13 50.92
CA ASN A 306 4.60 13.49 51.21
C ASN A 306 4.58 11.98 50.87
N ALA A 307 3.44 11.29 51.02
CA ALA A 307 3.24 9.91 50.59
C ALA A 307 3.13 9.77 49.05
N PHE A 308 2.42 10.68 48.39
CA PHE A 308 2.27 10.72 46.93
C PHE A 308 3.60 10.96 46.23
N THR A 309 4.37 11.97 46.66
CA THR A 309 5.69 12.32 46.11
C THR A 309 6.68 11.15 46.21
N ARG A 310 6.76 10.48 47.37
CA ARG A 310 7.57 9.25 47.53
C ARG A 310 7.11 8.14 46.59
N LYS A 311 5.79 7.89 46.49
CA LYS A 311 5.27 6.86 45.57
C LYS A 311 5.54 7.18 44.11
N LEU A 312 5.54 8.45 43.70
CA LEU A 312 5.93 8.85 42.34
C LEU A 312 7.42 8.64 42.07
N MET A 313 8.31 9.04 43.00
CA MET A 313 9.76 8.81 42.82
C MET A 313 10.08 7.32 42.67
N ASN A 314 9.45 6.46 43.48
CA ASN A 314 9.56 5.00 43.38
C ASN A 314 8.95 4.40 42.09
N LEU A 315 7.98 5.07 41.44
CA LEU A 315 7.38 4.64 40.18
C LEU A 315 8.13 5.19 38.94
N LEU A 316 9.05 6.13 39.15
CA LEU A 316 9.78 6.83 38.11
C LEU A 316 11.29 6.55 38.17
N ASP A 317 11.74 5.62 39.02
CA ASP A 317 13.14 5.27 39.29
C ASP A 317 14.00 6.53 39.55
N ILE A 318 13.69 7.25 40.63
CA ILE A 318 14.42 8.47 41.06
C ILE A 318 15.10 8.19 42.39
N ASP A 319 16.32 7.65 42.31
CA ASP A 319 17.16 7.27 43.46
C ASP A 319 17.89 8.50 44.05
N ASP A 320 17.13 9.44 44.62
CA ASP A 320 17.68 10.62 45.31
C ASP A 320 17.08 10.78 46.72
N ASP A 321 17.77 10.23 47.71
CA ASP A 321 17.41 10.32 49.13
C ASP A 321 17.29 11.78 49.63
N SER A 322 17.95 12.75 48.98
CA SER A 322 17.82 14.16 49.35
C SER A 322 16.44 14.73 49.02
N LEU A 323 15.78 14.21 47.97
CA LEU A 323 14.39 14.54 47.61
C LEU A 323 13.36 13.74 48.43
N ALA A 324 13.77 12.61 49.02
CA ALA A 324 12.92 11.75 49.86
C ALA A 324 12.76 12.24 51.32
N ASN A 325 13.58 13.22 51.75
CA ASN A 325 13.53 13.83 53.09
C ASN A 325 12.35 14.81 53.27
N VAL A 326 11.11 14.31 53.08
CA VAL A 326 9.89 15.12 53.15
C VAL A 326 9.47 15.38 54.60
N THR A 327 10.00 16.45 55.19
CA THR A 327 9.63 16.92 56.53
C THR A 327 8.21 17.54 56.55
N PRO A 328 7.42 17.33 57.62
CA PRO A 328 6.10 17.94 57.73
C PRO A 328 6.17 19.46 57.89
N LEU A 329 5.46 20.22 57.06
CA LEU A 329 5.59 21.69 57.04
C LEU A 329 5.07 22.35 58.33
N ALA A 330 4.20 21.65 59.07
CA ALA A 330 3.62 22.09 60.33
C ALA A 330 4.60 22.07 61.53
N THR A 331 5.69 21.28 61.47
CA THR A 331 6.66 21.18 62.58
C THR A 331 7.87 22.13 62.43
N LEU A 332 7.99 22.82 61.29
CA LEU A 332 9.14 23.69 61.00
C LEU A 332 8.93 25.16 61.48
N PRO A 333 10.00 25.83 61.96
CA PRO A 333 10.05 27.29 62.10
C PRO A 333 9.74 28.04 60.81
N ALA A 334 9.26 29.29 60.90
CA ALA A 334 8.82 30.06 59.75
C ALA A 334 9.91 30.33 58.70
N THR A 335 11.18 30.43 59.14
CA THR A 335 12.37 30.50 58.27
C THR A 335 12.55 29.25 57.43
N ASP A 336 12.38 28.09 58.06
CA ASP A 336 12.80 26.80 57.52
C ASP A 336 11.75 26.24 56.55
N ARG A 337 10.47 26.61 56.75
CA ARG A 337 9.37 26.34 55.81
C ARG A 337 9.66 26.85 54.41
N TYR A 338 10.34 27.99 54.26
CA TYR A 338 10.70 28.52 52.93
C TYR A 338 11.68 27.59 52.20
N VAL A 339 12.67 27.05 52.92
CA VAL A 339 13.63 26.09 52.38
C VAL A 339 12.94 24.78 52.01
N ALA A 340 12.06 24.26 52.89
CA ALA A 340 11.27 23.05 52.62
C ALA A 340 10.32 23.21 51.43
N LEU A 341 9.73 24.39 51.21
CA LEU A 341 8.92 24.70 50.03
C LEU A 341 9.76 24.74 48.75
N GLN A 342 10.95 25.37 48.76
CA GLN A 342 11.87 25.32 47.62
C GLN A 342 12.31 23.88 47.29
N GLN A 343 12.61 23.06 48.30
CA GLN A 343 12.96 21.65 48.12
C GLN A 343 11.81 20.87 47.47
N ARG A 344 10.58 21.00 47.96
CA ARG A 344 9.40 20.35 47.37
C ARG A 344 9.12 20.83 45.94
N GLN A 345 9.31 22.12 45.65
CA GLN A 345 9.20 22.64 44.28
C GLN A 345 10.24 21.97 43.37
N ARG A 346 11.50 21.89 43.79
CA ARG A 346 12.57 21.20 43.04
C ARG A 346 12.27 19.71 42.82
N THR A 347 11.72 19.00 43.82
CA THR A 347 11.27 17.61 43.64
C THR A 347 10.18 17.51 42.58
N ASN A 348 9.19 18.41 42.59
CA ASN A 348 8.13 18.45 41.57
C ASN A 348 8.67 18.77 40.18
N GLU A 349 9.65 19.67 40.05
CA GLU A 349 10.31 20.00 38.77
C GLU A 349 11.05 18.77 38.19
N ILE A 350 11.80 18.04 39.03
CA ILE A 350 12.52 16.81 38.62
C ILE A 350 11.52 15.70 38.25
N LEU A 351 10.44 15.53 39.02
CA LEU A 351 9.35 14.60 38.71
C LEU A 351 8.73 14.91 37.34
N MET A 352 8.40 16.18 37.07
CA MET A 352 7.85 16.61 35.79
C MET A 352 8.81 16.35 34.62
N GLN A 353 10.10 16.67 34.77
CA GLN A 353 11.12 16.37 33.76
C GLN A 353 11.23 14.86 33.47
N LYS A 354 11.18 14.01 34.50
CA LYS A 354 11.22 12.54 34.34
C LYS A 354 9.97 12.01 33.61
N VAL A 355 8.79 12.55 33.93
CA VAL A 355 7.52 12.25 33.22
C VAL A 355 7.56 12.71 31.76
N GLU A 356 8.07 13.90 31.49
CA GLU A 356 8.19 14.48 30.15
C GLU A 356 9.16 13.68 29.26
N MET A 357 10.32 13.30 29.79
CA MET A 357 11.27 12.38 29.14
C MET A 357 10.63 11.01 28.84
N ILE A 358 9.81 10.47 29.75
CA ILE A 358 9.09 9.21 29.52
C ILE A 358 8.02 9.37 28.43
N ARG A 359 7.30 10.51 28.40
CA ARG A 359 6.33 10.85 27.35
C ARG A 359 6.99 10.89 25.98
N GLU A 360 8.11 11.60 25.83
CA GLU A 360 8.85 11.65 24.56
C GLU A 360 9.45 10.30 24.14
N ARG A 361 9.84 9.46 25.11
CA ARG A 361 10.33 8.10 24.84
C ARG A 361 9.18 7.18 24.40
N LEU A 362 7.95 7.45 24.86
CA LEU A 362 6.75 6.75 24.45
C LEU A 362 6.34 7.16 23.03
N THR A 363 6.22 8.45 22.73
CA THR A 363 5.82 8.92 21.38
C THR A 363 6.77 8.41 20.30
N ARG A 364 8.10 8.46 20.54
CA ARG A 364 9.12 7.89 19.64
C ARG A 364 8.96 6.37 19.42
N LYS A 365 8.47 5.63 20.41
CA LYS A 365 8.14 4.20 20.27
C LYS A 365 6.83 3.99 19.50
N GLU A 366 5.83 4.83 19.71
CA GLU A 366 4.56 4.80 18.97
C GLU A 366 4.75 5.17 17.50
N GLU A 367 5.67 6.08 17.19
CA GLU A 367 6.12 6.39 15.81
C GLU A 367 6.77 5.16 15.15
N LEU A 368 7.78 4.57 15.81
CA LEU A 368 8.46 3.36 15.32
C LEU A 368 7.50 2.16 15.14
N LEU A 369 6.55 1.96 16.06
CA LEU A 369 5.53 0.91 15.93
C LEU A 369 4.60 1.16 14.74
N ARG A 370 4.16 2.41 14.52
CA ARG A 370 3.35 2.78 13.34
C ARG A 370 4.11 2.60 12.02
N ASP A 371 5.44 2.71 12.01
CA ASP A 371 6.24 2.37 10.83
C ASP A 371 6.36 0.86 10.61
N TYR A 372 6.56 0.06 11.68
CA TYR A 372 6.48 -1.40 11.58
C TYR A 372 5.09 -1.91 11.14
N GLU A 373 4.00 -1.24 11.54
CA GLU A 373 2.64 -1.55 11.05
C GLU A 373 2.49 -1.30 9.54
N LYS A 374 3.07 -0.21 9.01
CA LYS A 374 3.11 0.07 7.57
C LYS A 374 3.90 -0.99 6.83
N ASP A 375 5.06 -1.39 7.34
CA ASP A 375 5.92 -2.41 6.72
C ASP A 375 5.31 -3.81 6.77
N LEU A 376 4.60 -4.16 7.86
CA LEU A 376 3.76 -5.36 7.93
C LEU A 376 2.63 -5.32 6.89
N GLY A 377 2.06 -4.14 6.63
CA GLY A 377 1.10 -3.91 5.55
C GLY A 377 1.68 -4.17 4.16
N LYS A 378 2.88 -3.63 3.87
CA LYS A 378 3.61 -3.88 2.62
C LYS A 378 3.94 -5.38 2.46
N LEU A 379 4.38 -6.04 3.53
CA LEU A 379 4.71 -7.46 3.52
C LEU A 379 3.48 -8.33 3.19
N ARG A 380 2.31 -8.02 3.78
CA ARG A 380 1.04 -8.69 3.44
C ARG A 380 0.63 -8.48 1.98
N GLN A 381 0.82 -7.28 1.43
CA GLN A 381 0.56 -7.01 0.01
C GLN A 381 1.50 -7.81 -0.90
N ALA A 382 2.79 -7.86 -0.58
CA ALA A 382 3.76 -8.68 -1.31
C ALA A 382 3.45 -10.19 -1.23
N GLU A 383 2.96 -10.66 -0.07
CA GLU A 383 2.55 -12.06 0.13
C GLU A 383 1.27 -12.43 -0.64
N ILE A 384 0.35 -11.48 -0.85
CA ILE A 384 -0.81 -11.66 -1.75
C ILE A 384 -0.35 -11.72 -3.22
N LEU A 385 0.47 -10.76 -3.64
CA LEU A 385 1.03 -10.72 -5.00
C LEU A 385 1.85 -11.97 -5.32
N LEU A 386 2.60 -12.52 -4.36
CA LEU A 386 3.33 -13.77 -4.53
C LEU A 386 2.37 -14.94 -4.83
N ARG A 387 1.29 -15.11 -4.04
CA ARG A 387 0.27 -16.15 -4.28
C ARG A 387 -0.39 -16.01 -5.64
N GLU A 388 -0.67 -14.78 -6.10
CA GLU A 388 -1.19 -14.53 -7.45
C GLU A 388 -0.20 -14.97 -8.54
N LYS A 389 1.12 -14.76 -8.33
CA LYS A 389 2.14 -15.23 -9.27
C LYS A 389 2.35 -16.74 -9.20
N ASP A 390 2.25 -17.36 -8.03
CA ASP A 390 2.36 -18.82 -7.88
C ASP A 390 1.22 -19.53 -8.63
N ILE A 391 -0.02 -19.01 -8.57
CA ILE A 391 -1.16 -19.52 -9.36
C ILE A 391 -0.89 -19.39 -10.86
N LEU A 392 -0.47 -18.21 -11.33
CA LEU A 392 -0.18 -17.98 -12.74
C LEU A 392 1.01 -18.83 -13.27
N LEU A 393 1.99 -19.12 -12.41
CA LEU A 393 3.09 -20.04 -12.72
C LEU A 393 2.61 -21.49 -12.80
N GLN A 394 1.71 -21.90 -11.90
CA GLN A 394 1.09 -23.23 -11.93
C GLN A 394 0.24 -23.42 -13.20
N ASP A 395 -0.60 -22.43 -13.56
CA ASP A 395 -1.40 -22.45 -14.79
C ASP A 395 -0.49 -22.58 -16.03
N LEU A 396 0.56 -21.76 -16.12
CA LEU A 396 1.53 -21.80 -17.23
C LEU A 396 2.33 -23.10 -17.26
N GLU A 397 2.63 -23.71 -16.11
CA GLU A 397 3.23 -25.05 -16.07
C GLU A 397 2.25 -26.12 -16.61
N THR A 398 0.95 -26.02 -16.31
CA THR A 398 -0.04 -26.96 -16.86
C THR A 398 -0.23 -26.78 -18.37
N ASP A 399 -0.33 -25.56 -18.90
CA ASP A 399 -0.38 -25.34 -20.36
C ASP A 399 0.87 -25.92 -21.03
N LYS A 400 2.07 -25.62 -20.51
CA LYS A 400 3.32 -26.17 -21.04
C LYS A 400 3.29 -27.71 -21.07
N ARG A 401 2.87 -28.38 -19.98
CA ARG A 401 2.75 -29.85 -19.94
C ARG A 401 1.78 -30.35 -21.02
N THR A 402 0.62 -29.73 -21.20
CA THR A 402 -0.32 -30.12 -22.28
C THR A 402 0.23 -29.85 -23.69
N LYS A 403 1.07 -28.82 -23.87
CA LYS A 403 1.75 -28.54 -25.15
C LYS A 403 2.87 -29.53 -25.45
N ASP A 404 3.61 -29.96 -24.42
CA ASP A 404 4.61 -31.03 -24.55
C ASP A 404 3.93 -32.38 -24.88
N ASP A 405 2.79 -32.70 -24.27
CA ASP A 405 1.96 -33.88 -24.58
C ASP A 405 1.36 -33.81 -25.99
N GLU A 406 0.78 -32.68 -26.40
CA GLU A 406 0.27 -32.44 -27.76
C GLU A 406 1.38 -32.62 -28.81
N ALA A 407 2.57 -32.05 -28.56
CA ALA A 407 3.73 -32.21 -29.43
C ALA A 407 4.24 -33.66 -29.50
N LEU A 408 4.12 -34.44 -28.42
CA LEU A 408 4.47 -35.86 -28.41
C LEU A 408 3.44 -36.70 -29.17
N TYR A 409 2.15 -36.44 -28.97
CA TYR A 409 1.06 -37.07 -29.73
C TYR A 409 1.20 -36.81 -31.24
N LEU A 410 1.40 -35.56 -31.65
CA LEU A 410 1.61 -35.18 -33.05
C LEU A 410 2.86 -35.83 -33.67
N ARG A 411 3.95 -35.96 -32.91
CA ARG A 411 5.16 -36.70 -33.36
C ARG A 411 4.86 -38.19 -33.60
N ASN A 412 4.09 -38.83 -32.71
CA ASN A 412 3.70 -40.22 -32.86
C ASN A 412 2.78 -40.42 -34.07
N THR A 413 1.73 -39.61 -34.23
CA THR A 413 0.83 -39.68 -35.41
C THR A 413 1.58 -39.41 -36.72
N LEU A 414 2.55 -38.48 -36.72
CA LEU A 414 3.40 -38.22 -37.88
C LEU A 414 4.33 -39.40 -38.21
N LYS A 415 4.82 -40.13 -37.19
CA LYS A 415 5.58 -41.37 -37.39
C LYS A 415 4.70 -42.49 -37.95
N GLU A 416 3.53 -42.74 -37.37
CA GLU A 416 2.58 -43.77 -37.81
C GLU A 416 2.12 -43.56 -39.26
N THR A 417 1.87 -42.31 -39.65
CA THR A 417 1.52 -41.95 -41.03
C THR A 417 2.71 -42.07 -41.99
N GLN A 418 3.94 -41.79 -41.55
CA GLN A 418 5.16 -42.07 -42.32
C GLN A 418 5.39 -43.57 -42.51
N ASP A 419 5.24 -44.38 -41.47
CA ASP A 419 5.42 -45.84 -41.52
C ASP A 419 4.33 -46.48 -42.40
N SER A 420 3.09 -46.01 -42.31
CA SER A 420 1.98 -46.40 -43.20
C SER A 420 2.26 -46.04 -44.66
N LEU A 421 2.70 -44.81 -44.92
CA LEU A 421 3.08 -44.37 -46.28
C LEU A 421 4.28 -45.16 -46.82
N ASN A 422 5.22 -45.56 -45.98
CA ASN A 422 6.35 -46.39 -46.36
C ASN A 422 5.93 -47.85 -46.62
N GLN A 423 4.94 -48.37 -45.88
CA GLN A 423 4.32 -49.66 -46.17
C GLN A 423 3.57 -49.65 -47.51
N GLU A 424 2.77 -48.61 -47.77
CA GLU A 424 2.11 -48.40 -49.08
C GLU A 424 3.14 -48.31 -50.22
N LYS A 425 4.23 -47.56 -50.07
CA LYS A 425 5.32 -47.54 -51.07
C LYS A 425 5.91 -48.92 -51.33
N ARG A 426 6.11 -49.75 -50.29
CA ARG A 426 6.58 -51.14 -50.44
C ARG A 426 5.57 -51.99 -51.21
N VAL A 427 4.31 -52.03 -50.76
CA VAL A 427 3.24 -52.81 -51.41
C VAL A 427 3.03 -52.39 -52.87
N ASN A 428 2.94 -51.08 -53.14
CA ASN A 428 2.75 -50.53 -54.48
C ASN A 428 3.95 -50.82 -55.40
N SER A 429 5.17 -50.89 -54.87
CA SER A 429 6.35 -51.35 -55.61
C SER A 429 6.28 -52.84 -55.94
N SER A 430 5.91 -53.69 -54.98
CA SER A 430 5.68 -55.13 -55.22
C SER A 430 4.56 -55.38 -56.23
N VAL A 431 3.46 -54.62 -56.19
CA VAL A 431 2.36 -54.70 -57.16
C VAL A 431 2.81 -54.28 -58.56
N LYS A 432 3.68 -53.28 -58.69
CA LYS A 432 4.28 -52.91 -59.99
C LYS A 432 5.19 -54.02 -60.53
N LEU A 433 6.01 -54.63 -59.68
CA LEU A 433 6.86 -55.76 -60.07
C LEU A 433 6.03 -56.99 -60.48
N GLY A 434 4.98 -57.34 -59.72
CA GLY A 434 4.06 -58.41 -60.08
C GLY A 434 3.31 -58.14 -61.39
N ARG A 435 2.75 -56.94 -61.56
CA ARG A 435 2.11 -56.54 -62.82
C ARG A 435 3.06 -56.57 -64.02
N ASN A 436 4.35 -56.27 -63.83
CA ASN A 436 5.33 -56.41 -64.89
C ASN A 436 5.55 -57.89 -65.30
N VAL A 437 5.46 -58.85 -64.37
CA VAL A 437 5.52 -60.29 -64.69
C VAL A 437 4.27 -60.73 -65.46
N ASP A 438 3.07 -60.38 -65.00
CA ASP A 438 1.82 -60.69 -65.70
C ASP A 438 1.76 -60.02 -67.08
N GLN A 439 2.19 -58.76 -67.19
CA GLN A 439 2.27 -58.06 -68.47
C GLN A 439 3.39 -58.59 -69.37
N SER A 440 4.48 -59.17 -68.84
CA SER A 440 5.47 -59.87 -69.68
C SER A 440 4.85 -61.11 -70.33
N GLN A 441 4.13 -61.94 -69.58
CA GLN A 441 3.44 -63.11 -70.15
C GLN A 441 2.30 -62.71 -71.10
N SER A 442 1.54 -61.66 -70.78
CA SER A 442 0.44 -61.19 -71.62
C SER A 442 0.90 -60.52 -72.93
N ASN A 443 2.03 -59.80 -72.93
CA ASN A 443 2.50 -59.09 -74.13
C ASN A 443 3.18 -59.97 -75.19
N GLU A 444 3.73 -61.14 -74.85
CA GLU A 444 4.31 -62.05 -75.86
C GLU A 444 3.23 -62.61 -76.81
N LEU A 445 2.03 -62.91 -76.28
CA LEU A 445 0.91 -63.42 -77.08
C LEU A 445 0.34 -62.38 -78.07
N ILE A 446 0.40 -61.09 -77.73
CA ILE A 446 -0.24 -60.02 -78.50
C ILE A 446 0.60 -59.58 -79.71
N ARG A 447 1.91 -59.90 -79.75
CA ARG A 447 2.82 -59.49 -80.85
C ARG A 447 2.75 -60.32 -82.13
N ARG A 448 1.85 -61.31 -82.25
CA ARG A 448 1.77 -62.20 -83.45
C ARG A 448 0.57 -62.00 -84.38
N SER A 449 -0.41 -61.15 -84.05
CA SER A 449 -1.57 -60.87 -84.92
C SER A 449 -1.74 -59.38 -85.20
N GLY A 450 -1.45 -58.96 -86.43
CA GLY A 450 -1.86 -57.65 -86.92
C GLY A 450 -3.36 -57.63 -87.24
N GLY A 451 -4.05 -56.53 -86.91
CA GLY A 451 -5.46 -56.36 -87.21
C GLY A 451 -5.98 -55.02 -86.66
N SER A 452 -6.48 -54.16 -87.53
CA SER A 452 -7.04 -52.85 -87.17
C SER A 452 -8.47 -52.99 -86.65
N THR A 453 -8.83 -52.30 -85.56
CA THR A 453 -10.21 -51.79 -85.40
C THR A 453 -10.31 -50.57 -84.48
N ALA A 454 -11.12 -49.61 -84.96
CA ALA A 454 -11.95 -48.62 -84.27
C ALA A 454 -11.79 -48.35 -82.74
N THR A 455 -11.60 -47.06 -82.44
CA THR A 455 -12.24 -46.27 -81.36
C THR A 455 -12.43 -46.88 -79.96
N LEU A 456 -11.77 -46.25 -78.97
CA LEU A 456 -12.37 -46.07 -77.65
C LEU A 456 -12.10 -44.65 -77.12
N HIS A 457 -13.11 -44.07 -76.46
CA HIS A 457 -13.13 -42.65 -76.11
C HIS A 457 -12.65 -42.45 -74.67
N HIS A 458 -11.44 -41.93 -74.48
CA HIS A 458 -10.92 -41.57 -73.15
C HIS A 458 -10.76 -40.05 -73.01
N HIS A 459 -11.58 -39.45 -72.15
CA HIS A 459 -11.32 -38.11 -71.64
C HIS A 459 -10.01 -38.08 -70.84
N CYS A 460 -8.98 -37.47 -71.40
CA CYS A 460 -7.83 -37.01 -70.64
C CYS A 460 -8.17 -35.63 -70.04
N PRO A 461 -8.17 -35.46 -68.70
CA PRO A 461 -8.48 -34.17 -68.08
C PRO A 461 -7.31 -33.18 -68.26
N PRO A 462 -7.54 -31.96 -68.77
CA PRO A 462 -6.48 -30.97 -68.93
C PRO A 462 -6.09 -30.31 -67.59
N ASP A 463 -4.92 -29.67 -67.60
CA ASP A 463 -4.48 -28.64 -66.64
C ASP A 463 -4.42 -29.02 -65.15
N THR A 464 -3.66 -30.07 -64.84
CA THR A 464 -2.97 -30.19 -63.54
C THR A 464 -1.65 -29.39 -63.53
N THR A 465 -0.87 -29.45 -64.61
CA THR A 465 0.44 -28.79 -64.74
C THR A 465 0.35 -27.26 -64.67
N ALA A 466 -0.61 -26.65 -65.37
CA ALA A 466 -0.85 -25.21 -65.33
C ALA A 466 -1.18 -24.72 -63.91
N LYS A 467 -2.08 -25.42 -63.21
CA LYS A 467 -2.48 -25.09 -61.82
C LYS A 467 -1.30 -25.22 -60.85
N VAL A 468 -0.49 -26.27 -60.96
CA VAL A 468 0.73 -26.45 -60.15
C VAL A 468 1.75 -25.34 -60.42
N GLN A 469 1.91 -24.90 -61.68
CA GLN A 469 2.78 -23.75 -61.97
C GLN A 469 2.25 -22.44 -61.36
N THR A 470 0.95 -22.18 -61.42
CA THR A 470 0.36 -20.96 -60.81
C THR A 470 0.52 -20.97 -59.28
N ILE A 471 0.21 -22.08 -58.60
CA ILE A 471 0.45 -22.23 -57.17
C ILE A 471 1.93 -22.01 -56.82
N LYS A 472 2.86 -22.51 -57.64
CA LYS A 472 4.30 -22.28 -57.46
C LYS A 472 4.71 -20.81 -57.66
N ARG A 473 4.10 -20.08 -58.60
CA ARG A 473 4.31 -18.63 -58.77
C ARG A 473 3.81 -17.86 -57.55
N ASP A 474 2.62 -18.17 -57.05
CA ASP A 474 2.03 -17.50 -55.88
C ASP A 474 2.83 -17.75 -54.60
N LEU A 475 3.30 -18.99 -54.39
CA LEU A 475 4.21 -19.33 -53.29
C LEU A 475 5.54 -18.56 -53.40
N ASN A 476 6.16 -18.54 -54.58
CA ASN A 476 7.38 -17.75 -54.80
C ASN A 476 7.15 -16.25 -54.60
N GLN A 477 6.00 -15.70 -54.99
CA GLN A 477 5.68 -14.29 -54.77
C GLN A 477 5.46 -13.98 -53.28
N LYS A 478 4.78 -14.87 -52.54
CA LYS A 478 4.61 -14.75 -51.08
C LYS A 478 5.95 -14.85 -50.34
N VAL A 479 6.82 -15.77 -50.74
CA VAL A 479 8.19 -15.88 -50.21
C VAL A 479 9.01 -14.63 -50.54
N SER A 480 8.91 -14.09 -51.75
CA SER A 480 9.59 -12.85 -52.13
C SER A 480 9.15 -11.65 -51.29
N ARG A 481 7.83 -11.48 -51.06
CA ARG A 481 7.28 -10.44 -50.17
C ARG A 481 7.80 -10.60 -48.74
N LYS A 482 7.76 -11.82 -48.17
CA LYS A 482 8.30 -12.09 -46.82
C LYS A 482 9.82 -11.88 -46.73
N ASN A 483 10.58 -12.19 -47.77
CA ASN A 483 12.02 -11.93 -47.79
C ASN A 483 12.34 -10.44 -47.86
N TYR A 484 11.51 -9.64 -48.53
CA TYR A 484 11.60 -8.18 -48.51
C TYR A 484 11.26 -7.62 -47.13
N GLU A 485 10.12 -8.02 -46.57
CA GLU A 485 9.66 -7.67 -45.21
C GLU A 485 10.71 -7.99 -44.13
N ILE A 486 11.29 -9.21 -44.15
CA ILE A 486 12.39 -9.62 -43.27
C ILE A 486 13.65 -8.77 -43.50
N LYS A 487 13.91 -8.29 -44.73
CA LYS A 487 15.05 -7.41 -44.99
C LYS A 487 14.81 -6.01 -44.40
N THR A 488 13.61 -5.45 -44.56
CA THR A 488 13.24 -4.15 -43.98
C THR A 488 13.28 -4.18 -42.46
N LEU A 489 12.64 -5.18 -41.84
CA LEU A 489 12.66 -5.36 -40.37
C LEU A 489 14.07 -5.57 -39.82
N LYS A 490 14.99 -6.19 -40.58
CA LYS A 490 16.41 -6.29 -40.19
C LYS A 490 17.17 -4.97 -40.32
N GLN A 491 16.79 -4.12 -41.26
CA GLN A 491 17.36 -2.78 -41.37
C GLN A 491 16.87 -1.89 -40.22
N GLU A 492 15.55 -1.85 -39.97
CA GLU A 492 14.93 -1.14 -38.85
C GLU A 492 15.52 -1.60 -37.49
N LEU A 493 15.75 -2.90 -37.31
CA LEU A 493 16.39 -3.45 -36.11
C LEU A 493 17.85 -3.00 -35.95
N ASN A 494 18.61 -2.89 -37.04
CA ASN A 494 19.98 -2.38 -36.98
C ASN A 494 20.00 -0.87 -36.67
N GLU A 495 19.13 -0.08 -37.29
CA GLU A 495 18.99 1.35 -37.02
C GLU A 495 18.55 1.61 -35.56
N ALA A 496 17.73 0.74 -34.99
CA ALA A 496 17.39 0.73 -33.56
C ALA A 496 18.58 0.34 -32.65
N LEU A 497 19.42 -0.63 -33.07
CA LEU A 497 20.62 -1.01 -32.31
C LEU A 497 21.69 0.08 -32.32
N ASP A 498 21.91 0.74 -33.47
CA ASP A 498 22.86 1.85 -33.61
C ASP A 498 22.43 3.04 -32.76
N THR A 499 21.14 3.43 -32.78
CA THR A 499 20.63 4.51 -31.92
C THR A 499 20.67 4.18 -30.43
N ILE A 500 20.45 2.92 -30.02
CA ILE A 500 20.67 2.47 -28.63
C ILE A 500 22.16 2.54 -28.26
N SER A 501 23.07 2.21 -29.19
CA SER A 501 24.52 2.30 -28.99
C SER A 501 24.97 3.75 -28.78
N GLU A 502 24.51 4.68 -29.61
CA GLU A 502 24.76 6.12 -29.45
C GLU A 502 24.23 6.66 -28.12
N GLN A 503 23.00 6.29 -27.74
CA GLN A 503 22.41 6.70 -26.46
C GLN A 503 23.21 6.15 -25.27
N SER A 504 23.61 4.88 -25.31
CA SER A 504 24.45 4.25 -24.28
C SER A 504 25.82 4.95 -24.15
N HIS A 505 26.46 5.27 -25.28
CA HIS A 505 27.71 6.05 -25.28
C HIS A 505 27.50 7.46 -24.69
N LYS A 506 26.41 8.14 -25.03
CA LYS A 506 26.07 9.48 -24.53
C LYS A 506 25.80 9.48 -23.02
N VAL A 507 25.05 8.50 -22.49
CA VAL A 507 24.84 8.31 -21.05
C VAL A 507 26.17 8.09 -20.34
N LYS A 508 27.02 7.20 -20.85
CA LYS A 508 28.34 6.91 -20.28
C LYS A 508 29.27 8.12 -20.27
N LEU A 509 29.16 9.03 -21.24
CA LEU A 509 29.93 10.26 -21.31
C LEU A 509 29.43 11.32 -20.29
N LEU A 510 28.11 11.40 -20.09
CA LEU A 510 27.50 12.21 -19.01
C LEU A 510 27.85 11.68 -17.61
N GLU A 511 27.88 10.35 -17.42
CA GLU A 511 28.33 9.73 -16.17
C GLU A 511 29.79 10.04 -15.82
N LEU A 512 30.64 10.29 -16.82
CA LEU A 512 32.03 10.69 -16.60
C LEU A 512 32.12 12.17 -16.25
N GLN A 513 31.35 13.03 -16.94
CA GLN A 513 31.24 14.47 -16.63
C GLN A 513 30.60 14.74 -15.25
N SER A 514 29.76 13.83 -14.75
CA SER A 514 29.18 13.90 -13.40
C SER A 514 30.12 13.41 -12.28
N LYS A 515 31.37 13.03 -12.61
CA LYS A 515 32.38 12.53 -11.65
C LYS A 515 33.64 13.43 -11.59
N THR A 516 33.58 14.60 -12.23
CA THR A 516 34.61 15.65 -12.28
C THR A 516 34.06 16.97 -11.78
#